data_AF-A0AAD8IVR7-F1
#
_entry.id   AF-A0AAD8IVR7-F1
#
_cell.length_a   1.000
_cell.length_b   1.000
_cell.length_c   1.000
_cell.angle_alpha   90.00
_cell.angle_beta   90.00
_cell.angle_gamma   90.00
#
_symmetry.space_group_name_H-M   'P 1'
#
loop_
_entity.id
_entity.type
_entity.pdbx_description
1 polymer ?
#
loop_
_entity_poly.entity_id
_entity_poly.type
_entity_poly.pdbx_seq_one_letter_code
_entity_poly.pdbx_strand_id
1 'polypeptide(L)'
;MGFECTACVNYQDGVKHDENAEERVRNRFKECGMRYVYYFQRWDANHKAQEKEVADLCNIKGNLVEVLEKKHCCNGGGFKFLTEAWKQIVECRRFLKWTYVYGYYMPEHANSKTTLFEYLQGEAEMALERLHDCAENTLNLCLKFDDTTNKFETLEVELLDRTAVTKKHFKNLLQGISDGLPEVEGNPRWKLGRRKEIGLMPMGTTGSRLPFNLSTAGQEGIELLR
;
A
#
# COMPACT_ATOMS: atom_id res chain seq x y z
N MET A 1 3.80 -25.36 -15.35
CA MET A 1 3.37 -24.18 -16.14
C MET A 1 4.23 -23.02 -15.65
N GLY A 2 5.30 -22.70 -16.37
CA GLY A 2 6.21 -21.61 -16.01
C GLY A 2 5.60 -20.29 -16.44
N PHE A 3 5.51 -19.33 -15.52
CA PHE A 3 5.15 -17.96 -15.83
C PHE A 3 6.42 -17.22 -16.26
N GLU A 4 6.85 -17.44 -17.49
CA GLU A 4 7.88 -16.61 -18.09
C GLU A 4 7.29 -15.21 -18.33
N CYS A 5 8.08 -14.17 -18.06
CA CYS A 5 7.78 -12.83 -18.52
C CYS A 5 7.77 -12.88 -20.06
N THR A 6 6.58 -12.98 -20.66
CA THR A 6 6.38 -13.13 -22.11
C THR A 6 7.06 -12.02 -22.92
N ALA A 7 7.35 -10.88 -22.28
CA ALA A 7 8.08 -9.76 -22.87
C ALA A 7 9.58 -10.03 -23.09
N CYS A 8 10.19 -10.95 -22.34
CA CYS A 8 11.61 -11.31 -22.45
C CYS A 8 11.89 -12.49 -23.41
N VAL A 9 10.89 -13.32 -23.71
CA VAL A 9 11.09 -14.66 -24.33
C VAL A 9 11.26 -14.62 -25.86
N ASN A 10 10.93 -13.53 -26.54
CA ASN A 10 11.14 -13.43 -28.00
C ASN A 10 12.61 -13.12 -28.37
N TYR A 11 13.56 -13.79 -27.71
CA TYR A 11 15.00 -13.72 -27.98
C TYR A 11 15.41 -14.59 -29.18
N GLN A 12 14.57 -15.51 -29.65
CA GLN A 12 14.94 -16.41 -30.74
C GLN A 12 13.77 -16.61 -31.69
N ASP A 13 13.60 -15.71 -32.67
CA ASP A 13 13.16 -16.10 -34.01
C ASP A 13 13.44 -14.97 -35.01
N GLY A 14 14.52 -15.16 -35.78
CA GLY A 14 14.72 -14.61 -37.12
C GLY A 14 14.83 -13.09 -37.28
N VAL A 15 15.88 -12.46 -36.76
CA VAL A 15 16.19 -11.06 -37.12
C VAL A 15 17.02 -11.02 -38.41
N LYS A 16 16.38 -10.60 -39.51
CA LYS A 16 17.09 -10.03 -40.66
C LYS A 16 17.77 -8.74 -40.20
N HIS A 17 19.03 -8.55 -40.57
CA HIS A 17 19.90 -7.43 -40.20
C HIS A 17 19.26 -6.07 -40.59
N ASP A 18 18.54 -5.47 -39.64
CA ASP A 18 17.91 -4.13 -39.72
C ASP A 18 18.27 -3.43 -38.40
N GLU A 19 18.95 -2.29 -38.46
CA GLU A 19 19.40 -1.53 -37.27
C GLU A 19 18.21 -1.17 -36.35
N ASN A 20 17.02 -1.01 -36.92
CA ASN A 20 15.80 -0.77 -36.15
C ASN A 20 15.38 -2.00 -35.32
N ALA A 21 15.79 -3.22 -35.67
CA ALA A 21 15.49 -4.43 -34.90
C ALA A 21 16.28 -4.48 -33.60
N GLU A 22 17.57 -4.11 -33.65
CA GLU A 22 18.40 -4.03 -32.45
C GLU A 22 17.93 -2.93 -31.50
N GLU A 23 17.52 -1.78 -32.03
CA GLU A 23 16.95 -0.70 -31.22
C GLU A 23 15.65 -1.12 -30.54
N ARG A 24 14.74 -1.80 -31.28
CA ARG A 24 13.51 -2.38 -30.70
C ARG A 24 13.82 -3.38 -29.57
N VAL A 25 14.84 -4.22 -29.74
CA VAL A 25 15.26 -5.18 -28.70
C VAL A 25 15.83 -4.44 -27.47
N ARG A 26 16.71 -3.46 -27.68
CA ARG A 26 17.25 -2.62 -26.60
C ARG A 26 16.16 -1.89 -25.83
N ASN A 27 15.17 -1.33 -26.52
CA ASN A 27 14.06 -0.63 -25.89
C ASN A 27 13.18 -1.57 -25.07
N ARG A 28 12.82 -2.75 -25.60
CA ARG A 28 12.06 -3.75 -24.84
C ARG A 28 12.80 -4.24 -23.59
N PHE A 29 14.10 -4.46 -23.68
CA PHE A 29 14.92 -4.85 -22.52
C PHE A 29 14.90 -3.76 -21.43
N LYS A 30 15.04 -2.49 -21.84
CA LYS A 30 14.93 -1.34 -20.92
C LYS A 30 13.55 -1.26 -20.27
N GLU A 31 12.48 -1.39 -21.05
CA GLU A 31 11.09 -1.36 -20.55
C GLU A 31 10.83 -2.48 -19.54
N CYS A 32 11.23 -3.72 -19.86
CA CYS A 32 11.11 -4.86 -18.94
C CYS A 32 11.91 -4.64 -17.64
N GLY A 33 13.13 -4.10 -17.76
CA GLY A 33 13.97 -3.76 -16.62
C GLY A 33 13.33 -2.68 -15.73
N MET A 34 12.82 -1.60 -16.33
CA MET A 34 12.12 -0.53 -15.61
C MET A 34 10.87 -1.04 -14.91
N ARG A 35 10.08 -1.90 -15.58
CA ARG A 35 8.90 -2.55 -14.99
C ARG A 35 9.29 -3.37 -13.77
N TYR A 36 10.30 -4.22 -13.87
CA TYR A 36 10.79 -5.00 -12.74
C TYR A 36 11.19 -4.11 -11.56
N VAL A 37 12.03 -3.09 -11.80
CA VAL A 37 12.49 -2.15 -10.76
C VAL A 37 11.31 -1.47 -10.08
N TYR A 38 10.31 -0.99 -10.83
CA TYR A 38 9.13 -0.33 -10.29
C TYR A 38 8.37 -1.20 -9.28
N TYR A 39 8.08 -2.45 -9.65
CA TYR A 39 7.31 -3.37 -8.80
C TYR A 39 8.15 -3.90 -7.64
N PHE A 40 9.43 -4.20 -7.87
CA PHE A 40 10.35 -4.66 -6.83
C PHE A 40 10.55 -3.61 -5.74
N GLN A 41 10.77 -2.34 -6.10
CA GLN A 41 10.96 -1.27 -5.11
C GLN A 41 9.75 -1.11 -4.18
N ARG A 42 8.53 -1.26 -4.72
CA ARG A 42 7.29 -1.15 -3.95
C ARG A 42 7.03 -2.38 -3.08
N TRP A 43 7.36 -3.55 -3.60
CA TRP A 43 7.37 -4.79 -2.83
C TRP A 43 8.33 -4.67 -1.62
N ASP A 44 9.56 -4.21 -1.86
CA ASP A 44 10.61 -4.07 -0.85
C ASP A 44 10.25 -3.00 0.19
N ALA A 45 9.71 -1.85 -0.25
CA ALA A 45 9.22 -0.81 0.64
C ALA A 45 8.12 -1.34 1.58
N ASN A 46 7.13 -2.07 1.05
CA ASN A 46 6.09 -2.68 1.87
C ASN A 46 6.62 -3.79 2.77
N HIS A 47 7.62 -4.56 2.33
CA HIS A 47 8.26 -5.59 3.13
C HIS A 47 8.98 -4.99 4.35
N LYS A 48 9.83 -3.98 4.14
CA LYS A 48 10.56 -3.27 5.21
C LYS A 48 9.61 -2.56 6.16
N ALA A 49 8.59 -1.89 5.62
CA ALA A 49 7.55 -1.29 6.45
C ALA A 49 6.87 -2.37 7.31
N GLN A 50 6.44 -3.49 6.72
CA GLN A 50 5.82 -4.59 7.46
C GLN A 50 6.69 -5.09 8.63
N GLU A 51 8.01 -5.24 8.44
CA GLU A 51 8.92 -5.67 9.51
C GLU A 51 8.96 -4.67 10.68
N LYS A 52 9.02 -3.38 10.37
CA LYS A 52 8.92 -2.31 11.37
C LYS A 52 7.59 -2.37 12.12
N GLU A 53 6.47 -2.46 11.39
CA GLU A 53 5.14 -2.51 12.00
C GLU A 53 4.92 -3.75 12.87
N VAL A 54 5.55 -4.89 12.52
CA VAL A 54 5.55 -6.09 13.36
C VAL A 54 6.31 -5.87 14.66
N ALA A 55 7.48 -5.23 14.61
CA ALA A 55 8.25 -4.89 15.79
C ALA A 55 7.48 -3.93 16.71
N ASP A 56 6.86 -2.90 16.13
CA ASP A 56 6.03 -1.94 16.87
C ASP A 56 4.81 -2.63 17.50
N LEU A 57 4.11 -3.50 16.76
CA LEU A 57 3.01 -4.30 17.30
C LEU A 57 3.44 -5.20 18.46
N CYS A 58 4.63 -5.82 18.38
CA CYS A 58 5.18 -6.62 19.47
C CYS A 58 5.45 -5.77 20.71
N ASN A 59 6.03 -4.59 20.55
CA ASN A 59 6.26 -3.65 21.65
C ASN A 59 4.93 -3.16 22.27
N ILE A 60 3.94 -2.86 21.44
CA ILE A 60 2.61 -2.44 21.90
C ILE A 60 1.96 -3.52 22.77
N LYS A 61 1.91 -4.76 22.27
CA LYS A 61 1.31 -5.89 22.99
C LYS A 61 2.09 -6.29 24.24
N GLY A 62 3.42 -6.24 24.18
CA GLY A 62 4.29 -6.77 25.23
C GLY A 62 4.62 -5.79 26.35
N ASN A 63 4.45 -4.49 26.11
CA ASN A 63 4.87 -3.45 27.06
C ASN A 63 3.90 -2.27 27.11
N LEU A 64 3.65 -1.61 25.97
CA LEU A 64 2.98 -0.30 25.99
C LEU A 64 1.53 -0.36 26.46
N VAL A 65 0.78 -1.42 26.15
CA VAL A 65 -0.60 -1.59 26.64
C VAL A 65 -0.64 -1.62 28.17
N GLU A 66 0.25 -2.37 28.83
CA GLU A 66 0.28 -2.45 30.30
C GLU A 66 0.67 -1.10 30.92
N VAL A 67 1.63 -0.40 30.32
CA VAL A 67 2.03 0.95 30.75
C VAL A 67 0.85 1.92 30.65
N LEU A 68 0.12 1.89 29.54
CA LEU A 68 -1.03 2.75 29.30
C LEU A 68 -2.20 2.42 30.23
N GLU A 69 -2.48 1.14 30.48
CA GLU A 69 -3.53 0.70 31.41
C GLU A 69 -3.27 1.19 32.84
N LYS A 70 -2.02 1.07 33.32
CA LYS A 70 -1.61 1.60 34.62
C LYS A 70 -1.73 3.13 34.67
N LYS A 71 -1.31 3.80 33.60
CA LYS A 71 -1.29 5.26 33.51
C LYS A 71 -2.69 5.86 33.54
N HIS A 72 -3.63 5.27 32.80
CA HIS A 72 -4.99 5.77 32.64
C HIS A 72 -6.00 5.11 33.59
N CYS A 73 -5.52 4.36 34.61
CA CYS A 73 -6.37 3.64 35.57
C CYS A 73 -7.48 2.78 34.92
N CYS A 74 -7.17 2.20 33.76
CA CYS A 74 -8.12 1.40 32.99
C CYS A 74 -7.92 -0.09 33.26
N ASN A 75 -9.02 -0.85 33.32
CA ASN A 75 -8.96 -2.29 33.48
C ASN A 75 -8.55 -2.99 32.17
N GLY A 76 -7.89 -4.14 32.30
CA GLY A 76 -7.33 -4.95 31.20
C GLY A 76 -8.26 -5.08 30.01
N GLY A 77 -8.00 -4.31 28.95
CA GLY A 77 -8.82 -4.25 27.75
C GLY A 77 -9.10 -2.86 27.18
N GLY A 78 -8.82 -1.79 27.93
CA GLY A 78 -9.06 -0.41 27.49
C GLY A 78 -8.30 0.00 26.21
N PHE A 79 -7.21 -0.70 25.87
CA PHE A 79 -6.36 -0.38 24.71
C PHE A 79 -6.37 -1.47 23.63
N LYS A 80 -7.39 -2.35 23.62
CA LYS A 80 -7.53 -3.39 22.57
C LYS A 80 -7.65 -2.78 21.18
N PHE A 81 -8.37 -1.66 21.04
CA PHE A 81 -8.53 -0.97 19.76
C PHE A 81 -7.20 -0.61 19.11
N LEU A 82 -6.21 -0.17 19.92
CA LEU A 82 -4.87 0.13 19.45
C LEU A 82 -4.18 -1.13 18.91
N THR A 83 -4.22 -2.22 19.67
CA THR A 83 -3.62 -3.49 19.23
C THR A 83 -4.26 -4.00 17.93
N GLU A 84 -5.58 -3.86 17.76
CA GLU A 84 -6.28 -4.27 16.53
C GLU A 84 -5.94 -3.37 15.33
N ALA A 85 -5.78 -2.06 15.55
CA ALA A 85 -5.35 -1.14 14.49
C ALA A 85 -3.95 -1.50 13.95
N TRP A 86 -2.98 -1.73 14.84
CA TRP A 86 -1.62 -2.12 14.44
C TRP A 86 -1.56 -3.51 13.79
N LYS A 87 -2.37 -4.48 14.25
CA LYS A 87 -2.56 -5.74 13.52
C LYS A 87 -3.07 -5.50 12.10
N GLN A 88 -4.08 -4.66 11.93
CA GLN A 88 -4.65 -4.34 10.62
C GLN A 88 -3.59 -3.69 9.71
N ILE A 89 -2.77 -2.78 10.22
CA ILE A 89 -1.66 -2.15 9.49
C ILE A 89 -0.67 -3.21 8.98
N VAL A 90 -0.22 -4.13 9.84
CA VAL A 90 0.71 -5.22 9.47
C VAL A 90 0.13 -6.07 8.34
N GLU A 91 -1.14 -6.48 8.47
CA GLU A 91 -1.79 -7.29 7.45
C GLU A 91 -1.99 -6.54 6.13
N CYS A 92 -2.30 -5.23 6.20
CA CYS A 92 -2.41 -4.38 5.02
C CYS A 92 -1.06 -4.26 4.28
N ARG A 93 0.06 -4.05 4.98
CA ARG A 93 1.41 -4.01 4.38
C ARG A 93 1.76 -5.35 3.71
N ARG A 94 1.45 -6.46 4.39
CA ARG A 94 1.61 -7.81 3.83
C ARG A 94 0.79 -7.97 2.54
N PHE A 95 -0.45 -7.50 2.54
CA PHE A 95 -1.33 -7.59 1.38
C PHE A 95 -0.80 -6.77 0.21
N LEU A 96 -0.41 -5.51 0.43
CA LEU A 96 0.16 -4.63 -0.60
C LEU A 96 1.41 -5.23 -1.25
N LYS A 97 2.28 -5.87 -0.45
CA LYS A 97 3.42 -6.61 -0.99
C LYS A 97 3.01 -7.59 -2.09
N TRP A 98 1.95 -8.37 -1.86
CA TRP A 98 1.46 -9.34 -2.83
C TRP A 98 0.66 -8.71 -3.97
N THR A 99 -0.01 -7.58 -3.76
CA THR A 99 -0.66 -6.86 -4.86
C THR A 99 0.35 -6.31 -5.86
N TYR A 100 1.55 -5.92 -5.42
CA TYR A 100 2.63 -5.56 -6.35
C TYR A 100 3.18 -6.74 -7.14
N VAL A 101 3.28 -7.93 -6.54
CA VAL A 101 3.60 -9.15 -7.29
C VAL A 101 2.51 -9.44 -8.32
N TYR A 102 1.24 -9.35 -7.93
CA TYR A 102 0.09 -9.54 -8.82
C TYR A 102 0.09 -8.52 -9.97
N GLY A 103 0.34 -7.25 -9.67
CA GLY A 103 0.47 -6.15 -10.64
C GLY A 103 1.57 -6.40 -11.68
N TYR A 104 2.73 -6.90 -11.25
CA TYR A 104 3.84 -7.21 -12.15
C TYR A 104 3.42 -8.19 -13.25
N TYR A 105 2.67 -9.24 -12.90
CA TYR A 105 2.23 -10.29 -13.82
C TYR A 105 0.93 -9.97 -14.58
N MET A 106 0.29 -8.81 -14.35
CA MET A 106 -0.90 -8.44 -15.12
C MET A 106 -0.55 -8.12 -16.58
N PRO A 107 -1.32 -8.63 -17.57
CA PRO A 107 -1.07 -8.37 -18.98
C PRO A 107 -1.19 -6.88 -19.32
N GLU A 108 -0.21 -6.34 -20.05
CA GLU A 108 -0.17 -4.92 -20.41
C GLU A 108 -1.33 -4.50 -21.33
N HIS A 109 -1.94 -5.44 -22.04
CA HIS A 109 -3.03 -5.18 -22.99
C HIS A 109 -4.40 -5.08 -22.31
N ALA A 110 -4.50 -5.40 -21.01
CA ALA A 110 -5.73 -5.38 -20.24
C ALA A 110 -6.01 -4.00 -19.62
N ASN A 111 -5.90 -2.93 -20.42
CA ASN A 111 -5.84 -1.53 -19.97
C ASN A 111 -6.88 -1.17 -18.91
N SER A 112 -8.14 -1.53 -19.13
CA SER A 112 -9.24 -1.21 -18.22
C SER A 112 -9.23 -2.01 -16.92
N LYS A 113 -8.79 -3.28 -16.93
CA LYS A 113 -8.59 -4.08 -15.71
C LYS A 113 -7.42 -3.54 -14.90
N THR A 114 -6.30 -3.25 -15.56
CA THR A 114 -5.13 -2.64 -14.93
C THR A 114 -5.49 -1.31 -14.27
N THR A 115 -6.21 -0.42 -14.96
CA THR A 115 -6.65 0.86 -14.38
C THR A 115 -7.56 0.67 -13.16
N LEU A 116 -8.53 -0.24 -13.21
CA LEU A 116 -9.41 -0.51 -12.06
C LEU A 116 -8.61 -1.06 -10.87
N PHE A 117 -7.67 -1.99 -11.12
CA PHE A 117 -6.79 -2.52 -10.09
C PHE A 117 -5.94 -1.42 -9.45
N GLU A 118 -5.28 -0.58 -10.25
CA GLU A 118 -4.44 0.51 -9.76
C GLU A 118 -5.25 1.52 -8.94
N TYR A 119 -6.49 1.81 -9.36
CA TYR A 119 -7.40 2.64 -8.60
C TYR A 119 -7.73 2.02 -7.22
N LEU A 120 -8.14 0.74 -7.19
CA LEU A 120 -8.45 0.04 -5.94
C LEU A 120 -7.22 -0.08 -5.03
N GLN A 121 -6.04 -0.31 -5.61
CA GLN A 121 -4.76 -0.35 -4.90
C GLN A 121 -4.44 1.01 -4.28
N GLY A 122 -4.53 2.09 -5.05
CA GLY A 122 -4.29 3.46 -4.57
C GLY A 122 -5.23 3.87 -3.44
N GLU A 123 -6.53 3.54 -3.54
CA GLU A 123 -7.49 3.79 -2.46
C GLU A 123 -7.15 3.02 -1.17
N ALA A 124 -6.67 1.78 -1.30
CA ALA A 124 -6.24 0.97 -0.16
C ALA A 124 -4.95 1.53 0.48
N GLU A 125 -3.97 1.94 -0.32
CA GLU A 125 -2.73 2.56 0.17
C GLU A 125 -3.00 3.87 0.91
N MET A 126 -3.79 4.77 0.33
CA MET A 126 -4.15 6.02 1.00
C MET A 126 -4.89 5.78 2.32
N ALA A 127 -5.78 4.78 2.37
CA ALA A 127 -6.46 4.43 3.61
C ALA A 127 -5.48 3.86 4.66
N LEU A 128 -4.51 3.05 4.24
CA LEU A 128 -3.47 2.51 5.11
C LEU A 128 -2.59 3.61 5.72
N GLU A 129 -2.08 4.55 4.92
CA GLU A 129 -1.24 5.64 5.44
C GLU A 129 -2.01 6.48 6.46
N ARG A 130 -3.28 6.81 6.18
CA ARG A 130 -4.14 7.55 7.13
C ARG A 130 -4.39 6.78 8.43
N LEU A 131 -4.56 5.46 8.36
CA LEU A 131 -4.69 4.61 9.54
C LEU A 131 -3.39 4.59 10.34
N HIS A 132 -2.26 4.45 9.66
CA HIS A 132 -0.94 4.42 10.28
C HIS A 132 -0.64 5.72 11.02
N ASP A 133 -0.81 6.87 10.35
CA ASP A 133 -0.67 8.20 10.96
C ASP A 133 -1.57 8.37 12.19
N CYS A 134 -2.84 7.95 12.08
CA CYS A 134 -3.80 8.03 13.19
C CYS A 134 -3.37 7.15 14.37
N ALA A 135 -2.88 5.93 14.10
CA ALA A 135 -2.42 4.99 15.11
C ALA A 135 -1.17 5.50 15.86
N GLU A 136 -0.17 6.02 15.12
CA GLU A 136 1.03 6.61 15.70
C GLU A 136 0.69 7.84 16.55
N ASN A 137 -0.16 8.74 16.05
CA ASN A 137 -0.58 9.93 16.77
C ASN A 137 -1.37 9.57 18.03
N THR A 138 -2.30 8.62 17.94
CA THR A 138 -3.09 8.15 19.08
C THR A 138 -2.18 7.59 20.17
N LEU A 139 -1.26 6.69 19.81
CA LEU A 139 -0.29 6.12 20.74
C LEU A 139 0.56 7.22 21.42
N ASN A 140 1.08 8.16 20.65
CA ASN A 140 1.88 9.27 21.16
C ASN A 140 1.10 10.16 22.15
N LEU A 141 -0.17 10.45 21.86
CA LEU A 141 -1.01 11.25 22.75
C LEU A 141 -1.33 10.51 24.05
N CYS A 142 -1.65 9.22 23.97
CA CYS A 142 -1.88 8.37 25.15
C CYS A 142 -0.65 8.27 26.05
N LEU A 143 0.55 8.28 25.47
CA LEU A 143 1.81 8.27 26.23
C LEU A 143 2.13 9.63 26.87
N LYS A 144 1.81 10.75 26.22
CA LYS A 144 2.19 12.10 26.69
C LYS A 144 1.28 12.68 27.77
N PHE A 145 -0.02 12.42 27.71
CA PHE A 145 -0.98 13.07 28.61
C PHE A 145 -1.52 12.09 29.66
N ASP A 146 -1.73 12.60 30.88
CA ASP A 146 -2.24 11.83 32.03
C ASP A 146 -3.75 12.00 32.20
N ASP A 147 -4.30 13.11 31.70
CA ASP A 147 -5.68 13.54 31.96
C ASP A 147 -6.39 13.80 30.63
N THR A 148 -6.76 12.71 29.95
CA THR A 148 -7.44 12.74 28.65
C THR A 148 -8.80 12.09 28.70
N THR A 149 -9.54 12.19 29.79
CA THR A 149 -10.86 11.56 29.94
C THR A 149 -11.82 11.87 28.78
N ASN A 150 -11.85 13.12 28.27
CA ASN A 150 -12.70 13.48 27.11
C ASN A 150 -12.02 13.33 25.73
N LYS A 151 -10.68 13.30 25.66
CA LYS A 151 -9.95 13.15 24.38
C LYS A 151 -9.69 11.68 24.05
N PHE A 152 -9.61 10.81 25.05
CA PHE A 152 -9.32 9.40 24.90
C PHE A 152 -10.42 8.67 24.12
N GLU A 153 -11.69 8.85 24.52
CA GLU A 153 -12.83 8.29 23.79
C GLU A 153 -12.88 8.79 22.35
N THR A 154 -12.52 10.06 22.12
CA THR A 154 -12.47 10.63 20.76
C THR A 154 -11.38 9.96 19.91
N LEU A 155 -10.19 9.73 20.48
CA LEU A 155 -9.08 9.05 19.79
C LEU A 155 -9.42 7.58 19.49
N GLU A 156 -10.05 6.88 20.44
CA GLU A 156 -10.51 5.51 20.24
C GLU A 156 -11.51 5.42 19.08
N VAL A 157 -12.54 6.26 19.09
CA VAL A 157 -13.54 6.30 18.02
C VAL A 157 -12.90 6.60 16.67
N GLU A 158 -12.01 7.59 16.59
CA GLU A 158 -11.33 7.94 15.34
C GLU A 158 -10.47 6.77 14.82
N LEU A 159 -9.70 6.13 15.69
CA LEU A 159 -8.84 5.01 15.30
C LEU A 159 -9.65 3.79 14.86
N LEU A 160 -10.76 3.49 15.55
CA LEU A 160 -11.69 2.43 15.15
C LEU A 160 -12.32 2.70 13.78
N ASP A 161 -12.78 3.93 13.54
CA ASP A 161 -13.36 4.33 12.26
C ASP A 161 -12.34 4.21 11.11
N ARG A 162 -11.11 4.68 11.31
CA ARG A 162 -10.02 4.54 10.32
C ARG A 162 -9.67 3.07 10.07
N THR A 163 -9.67 2.25 11.11
CA THR A 163 -9.41 0.81 11.00
C THR A 163 -10.50 0.15 10.15
N ALA A 164 -11.76 0.46 10.41
CA ALA A 164 -12.90 -0.08 9.67
C ALA A 164 -12.91 0.36 8.20
N VAL A 165 -12.64 1.64 7.92
CA VAL A 165 -12.54 2.17 6.55
C VAL A 165 -11.40 1.49 5.80
N THR A 166 -10.23 1.36 6.40
CA THR A 166 -9.07 0.69 5.77
C THR A 166 -9.40 -0.75 5.43
N LYS A 167 -9.96 -1.50 6.39
CA LYS A 167 -10.39 -2.88 6.16
C LYS A 167 -11.37 -3.01 5.00
N LYS A 168 -12.27 -2.05 4.84
CA LYS A 168 -13.21 -2.01 3.70
C LYS A 168 -12.48 -1.84 2.35
N HIS A 169 -11.54 -0.91 2.24
CA HIS A 169 -10.79 -0.71 1.00
C HIS A 169 -9.98 -1.96 0.61
N PHE A 170 -9.30 -2.59 1.58
CA PHE A 170 -8.56 -3.84 1.33
C PHE A 170 -9.50 -4.99 0.95
N LYS A 171 -10.67 -5.09 1.57
CA LYS A 171 -11.69 -6.08 1.17
C LYS A 171 -12.17 -5.86 -0.26
N ASN A 172 -12.43 -4.61 -0.65
CA ASN A 172 -12.83 -4.27 -2.01
C ASN A 172 -11.75 -4.64 -3.03
N LEU A 173 -10.48 -4.33 -2.72
CA LEU A 173 -9.34 -4.70 -3.57
C LEU A 173 -9.21 -6.23 -3.70
N LEU A 174 -9.29 -6.97 -2.60
CA LEU A 174 -9.28 -8.44 -2.62
C LEU A 174 -10.43 -9.01 -3.45
N GLN A 175 -11.64 -8.47 -3.28
CA GLN A 175 -12.81 -8.90 -4.04
C GLN A 175 -12.63 -8.63 -5.54
N GLY A 176 -12.15 -7.43 -5.91
CA GLY A 176 -11.86 -7.07 -7.29
C GLY A 176 -10.84 -8.01 -7.94
N ILE A 177 -9.77 -8.35 -7.22
CA ILE A 177 -8.77 -9.34 -7.70
C ILE A 177 -9.40 -10.73 -7.83
N SER A 178 -10.17 -11.18 -6.83
CA SER A 178 -10.76 -12.53 -6.80
C SER A 178 -11.80 -12.74 -7.90
N ASP A 179 -12.59 -11.71 -8.22
CA ASP A 179 -13.62 -11.77 -9.25
C ASP A 179 -13.07 -11.58 -10.67
N GLY A 180 -11.75 -11.37 -10.82
CA GLY A 180 -11.11 -11.14 -12.11
C GLY A 180 -11.43 -9.77 -12.73
N LEU A 181 -11.82 -8.80 -11.90
CA LEU A 181 -12.18 -7.43 -12.27
C LEU A 181 -13.33 -7.39 -13.32
N PRO A 182 -14.50 -7.98 -13.01
CA PRO A 182 -15.57 -8.24 -13.98
C PRO A 182 -16.32 -6.96 -14.38
N GLU A 183 -16.21 -5.89 -13.59
CA GLU A 183 -16.81 -4.57 -13.84
C GLU A 183 -16.36 -3.95 -15.17
N VAL A 184 -15.27 -4.49 -15.74
CA VAL A 184 -14.68 -4.08 -17.01
C VAL A 184 -15.26 -4.89 -18.20
N GLU A 185 -15.86 -6.06 -17.97
CA GLU A 185 -16.34 -6.97 -19.02
C GLU A 185 -17.83 -6.79 -19.38
N GLY A 186 -18.53 -5.80 -18.83
CA GLY A 186 -19.87 -5.44 -19.29
C GLY A 186 -20.61 -4.39 -18.45
N ASN A 187 -20.82 -3.20 -19.05
CA ASN A 187 -21.74 -2.12 -18.65
C ASN A 187 -21.33 -1.22 -17.44
N PRO A 188 -21.16 0.12 -17.64
CA PRO A 188 -20.78 1.07 -16.59
C PRO A 188 -22.00 1.44 -15.74
N ARG A 189 -22.27 0.72 -14.66
CA ARG A 189 -23.30 1.14 -13.70
C ARG A 189 -22.83 0.98 -12.27
N TRP A 190 -22.00 1.92 -11.84
CA TRP A 190 -21.76 2.21 -10.44
C TRP A 190 -23.11 2.27 -9.69
N LYS A 191 -23.27 1.46 -8.64
CA LYS A 191 -24.20 1.79 -7.54
C LYS A 191 -23.38 2.36 -6.40
N LEU A 192 -22.92 3.60 -6.63
CA LEU A 192 -22.49 4.52 -5.60
C LEU A 192 -23.66 4.65 -4.62
N GLY A 193 -23.49 4.10 -3.43
CA GLY A 193 -24.32 4.46 -2.30
C GLY A 193 -24.24 5.98 -2.14
N ARG A 194 -25.39 6.65 -2.24
CA ARG A 194 -25.58 8.09 -2.08
C ARG A 194 -24.59 8.71 -1.07
N ARG A 195 -23.78 9.67 -1.52
CA ARG A 195 -23.27 10.73 -0.66
C ARG A 195 -23.11 12.03 -1.47
N LYS A 196 -23.53 13.13 -0.82
CA LYS A 196 -23.66 14.50 -1.34
C LYS A 196 -22.41 14.97 -2.08
N GLU A 197 -22.66 15.76 -3.13
CA GLU A 197 -21.69 16.53 -3.90
C GLU A 197 -20.69 17.26 -2.99
N ILE A 198 -19.40 17.05 -3.26
CA ILE A 198 -18.34 17.94 -2.80
C ILE A 198 -17.50 18.22 -4.03
N GLY A 199 -17.50 19.48 -4.46
CA GLY A 199 -16.91 19.94 -5.70
C GLY A 199 -15.41 19.66 -5.79
N LEU A 200 -14.94 19.36 -7.00
CA LEU A 200 -13.53 19.33 -7.35
C LEU A 200 -12.89 20.67 -6.97
N MET A 201 -11.83 20.64 -6.16
CA MET A 201 -10.86 21.73 -6.10
C MET A 201 -9.59 21.34 -6.86
N PRO A 202 -9.01 22.27 -7.63
CA PRO A 202 -7.87 22.00 -8.50
C PRO A 202 -6.58 21.84 -7.69
N MET A 203 -5.68 21.03 -8.21
CA MET A 203 -4.33 20.78 -7.67
C MET A 203 -3.53 22.09 -7.63
N GLY A 204 -3.34 22.64 -6.44
CA GLY A 204 -2.46 23.77 -6.17
C GLY A 204 -1.06 23.30 -5.75
N THR A 205 -0.04 23.76 -6.47
CA THR A 205 1.37 23.65 -6.11
C THR A 205 1.74 24.65 -5.02
N THR A 206 2.13 24.18 -3.83
CA THR A 206 3.08 24.87 -2.93
C THR A 206 3.83 23.85 -2.09
N GLY A 207 5.16 23.94 -2.10
CA GLY A 207 6.04 23.10 -1.29
C GLY A 207 6.23 23.62 0.13
N SER A 208 6.61 22.71 1.05
CA SER A 208 7.82 22.84 1.89
C SER A 208 7.93 21.69 2.91
N ARG A 209 9.01 20.88 2.74
CA ARG A 209 9.88 20.18 3.72
C ARG A 209 9.25 19.22 4.75
N LEU A 210 9.74 17.99 4.94
CA LEU A 210 11.13 17.47 4.92
C LEU A 210 11.24 16.06 4.28
N PRO A 211 12.46 15.60 3.92
CA PRO A 211 12.68 14.60 2.88
C PRO A 211 12.77 13.18 3.46
N PHE A 212 12.05 12.24 2.84
CA PHE A 212 12.51 10.85 2.83
C PHE A 212 13.64 10.77 1.81
N ASN A 213 14.88 10.66 2.30
CA ASN A 213 16.08 10.77 1.51
C ASN A 213 16.25 9.49 0.65
N LEU A 214 15.80 9.55 -0.59
CA LEU A 214 15.91 8.48 -1.61
C LEU A 214 17.33 8.29 -2.18
N SER A 215 18.35 8.90 -1.56
CA SER A 215 19.70 8.99 -2.13
C SER A 215 20.60 7.79 -1.86
N THR A 216 20.33 6.93 -0.86
CA THR A 216 21.24 5.83 -0.50
C THR A 216 20.83 4.46 -1.01
N ALA A 217 19.59 4.26 -1.45
CA ALA A 217 19.14 2.97 -2.01
C ALA A 217 19.35 2.86 -3.54
N GLY A 218 19.70 3.96 -4.21
CA GLY A 218 19.84 4.04 -5.66
C GLY A 218 21.22 3.68 -6.23
N GLN A 219 22.25 3.50 -5.39
CA GLN A 219 23.60 3.19 -5.88
C GLN A 219 23.94 1.69 -5.83
N GLU A 220 23.29 0.89 -4.97
CA GLU A 220 23.58 -0.55 -4.87
C GLU A 220 22.85 -1.38 -5.95
N GLY A 221 21.77 -0.86 -6.54
CA GLY A 221 21.00 -1.57 -7.57
C GLY A 221 21.64 -1.61 -8.96
N ILE A 222 22.68 -0.80 -9.23
CA ILE A 222 23.32 -0.69 -10.55
C ILE A 222 24.59 -1.56 -10.64
N GLU A 223 25.18 -2.00 -9.52
CA GLU A 223 26.39 -2.84 -9.52
C GLU A 223 26.13 -4.33 -9.77
N LEU A 224 24.87 -4.80 -9.72
CA LEU A 224 24.52 -6.20 -10.01
C LEU A 224 24.35 -6.52 -11.50
N LEU A 225 24.63 -5.56 -12.40
CA LEU A 225 24.53 -5.72 -13.85
C LEU A 225 25.84 -5.35 -14.59
N ARG A 226 26.99 -5.44 -13.94
CA ARG A 226 28.32 -5.35 -14.59
C ARG A 226 29.07 -6.68 -14.52
#